data_AF-X0V0M9-F1
#
_entry.id   AF-X0V0M9-F1
#
_cell.length_a   1.000
_cell.length_b   1.000
_cell.length_c   1.000
_cell.angle_alpha   90.00
_cell.angle_beta   90.00
_cell.angle_gamma   90.00
#
_symmetry.space_group_name_H-M   'P 1'
#
loop_
_entity.id
_entity.type
_entity.pdbx_description
1 polymer ?
#
loop_
_entity_poly.entity_id
_entity_poly.type
_entity_poly.pdbx_seq_one_letter_code
_entity_poly.pdbx_strand_id
1 'polypeptide(L)'
;AGNEDLDVNDFERTTLKRIGMPREIVMRHRIPHFLHIVGGYAAGYYSYLWSEVMDADAFAAFEETGDVFDRATARKLKKHIYAAGNTRDPLEAYVAFRGRPPEVKGLLKKRGLLS
;
A
#
# COMPACT_ATOMS: atom_id res chain seq x y z
N ALA A 1 4.79 -7.17 -28.80
CA ALA A 1 5.82 -6.22 -29.28
C ALA A 1 5.22 -4.82 -29.19
N GLY A 2 5.99 -3.84 -28.70
CA GLY A 2 5.49 -2.51 -28.34
C GLY A 2 4.99 -1.69 -29.53
N ASN A 3 4.05 -0.79 -29.28
CA ASN A 3 3.52 0.12 -30.28
C ASN A 3 4.62 1.15 -30.66
N GLU A 4 5.11 1.09 -31.90
CA GLU A 4 6.25 1.90 -32.38
C GLU A 4 5.92 3.40 -32.44
N ASP A 5 4.64 3.77 -32.39
CA ASP A 5 4.16 5.16 -32.46
C ASP A 5 3.90 5.81 -31.08
N LEU A 6 4.23 5.14 -29.96
CA LEU A 6 3.94 5.69 -28.63
C LEU A 6 4.92 6.81 -28.23
N ASP A 7 4.44 8.06 -28.21
CA ASP A 7 5.11 9.14 -27.48
C ASP A 7 4.88 8.98 -25.97
N VAL A 8 5.91 8.51 -25.27
CA VAL A 8 5.90 8.29 -23.82
C VAL A 8 5.63 9.58 -23.04
N ASN A 9 6.13 10.73 -23.52
CA ASN A 9 5.93 12.00 -22.83
C ASN A 9 4.48 12.46 -22.97
N ASP A 10 3.86 12.26 -24.13
CA ASP A 10 2.45 12.59 -24.32
C ASP A 10 1.53 11.67 -23.52
N PHE A 11 1.82 10.37 -23.51
CA PHE A 11 1.12 9.41 -22.69
C PHE A 11 1.17 9.75 -21.20
N GLU A 12 2.35 10.10 -20.67
CA GLU A 12 2.52 10.53 -19.28
C GLU A 12 1.66 11.77 -18.98
N ARG A 13 1.80 12.84 -19.77
CA ARG A 13 1.03 14.09 -19.56
C ARG A 13 -0.47 13.86 -19.60
N THR A 14 -0.96 13.14 -20.61
CA THR A 14 -2.39 12.89 -20.81
C THR A 14 -2.96 12.03 -19.69
N THR A 15 -2.21 11.03 -19.24
CA THR A 15 -2.62 10.17 -18.11
C THR A 15 -2.68 10.94 -16.80
N LEU A 16 -1.65 11.74 -16.48
CA LEU A 16 -1.59 12.55 -15.26
C LEU A 16 -2.71 13.59 -15.20
N LYS A 17 -3.01 14.23 -16.35
CA LYS A 17 -4.15 15.15 -16.47
C LYS A 17 -5.48 14.45 -16.22
N ARG A 18 -5.68 13.25 -16.79
CA ARG A 18 -6.91 12.46 -16.64
C ARG A 18 -7.18 12.06 -15.19
N ILE A 19 -6.14 11.75 -14.40
CA ILE A 19 -6.30 11.37 -12.99
C ILE A 19 -6.34 12.58 -12.04
N GLY A 20 -6.31 13.81 -12.56
CA GLY A 20 -6.40 15.03 -11.76
C GLY A 20 -5.15 15.29 -10.90
N MET A 21 -3.96 14.94 -11.39
CA MET A 21 -2.73 15.18 -10.63
C MET A 21 -2.56 16.69 -10.31
N PRO A 22 -2.31 17.07 -9.05
CA PRO A 22 -2.07 18.46 -8.67
C PRO A 22 -0.82 19.03 -9.37
N ARG A 23 -0.84 20.32 -9.68
CA ARG A 23 0.23 20.98 -10.44
C ARG A 23 1.50 21.19 -9.61
N GLU A 24 1.34 21.23 -8.30
CA GLU A 24 2.37 21.54 -7.31
C GLU A 24 3.30 20.35 -7.05
N ILE A 25 2.90 19.14 -7.43
CA ILE A 25 3.67 17.91 -7.22
C ILE A 25 4.01 17.24 -8.55
N VAL A 26 5.11 16.48 -8.58
CA VAL A 26 5.56 15.71 -9.75
C VAL A 26 5.56 14.22 -9.44
N MET A 27 5.62 13.37 -10.48
CA MET A 27 5.76 11.93 -10.29
C MET A 27 7.06 11.65 -9.55
N ARG A 28 6.99 10.74 -8.56
CA ARG A 28 8.18 10.31 -7.81
C ARG A 28 9.22 9.63 -8.71
N HIS A 29 8.77 8.90 -9.73
CA HIS A 29 9.58 8.33 -10.79
C HIS A 29 8.86 8.50 -12.13
N ARG A 30 9.53 9.07 -13.14
CA ARG A 30 9.00 9.14 -14.51
C ARG A 30 9.34 7.87 -15.27
N ILE A 31 8.56 7.59 -16.31
CA ILE A 31 8.60 6.31 -17.05
C ILE A 31 10.03 5.87 -17.43
N PRO A 32 10.93 6.72 -18.00
CA PRO A 32 12.25 6.27 -18.44
C PRO A 32 13.17 5.77 -17.31
N HIS A 33 12.95 6.21 -16.07
CA HIS A 33 13.74 5.82 -14.91
C HIS A 33 12.90 5.10 -13.85
N PHE A 34 11.71 4.62 -14.21
CA PHE A 34 10.82 3.95 -13.27
C PHE A 34 11.20 2.47 -13.12
N LEU A 35 12.33 2.23 -12.45
CA LEU A 35 12.90 0.88 -12.29
C LEU A 35 11.95 -0.11 -11.64
N HIS A 36 11.04 0.32 -10.74
CA HIS A 36 10.07 -0.58 -10.11
C HIS A 36 9.18 -1.26 -11.15
N ILE A 37 8.57 -0.51 -12.08
CA ILE A 37 7.64 -1.09 -13.05
C ILE A 37 8.37 -1.90 -14.12
N VAL A 38 9.62 -1.55 -14.43
CA VAL A 38 10.47 -2.30 -15.36
C VAL A 38 11.06 -3.56 -14.71
N GLY A 39 11.20 -3.56 -13.38
CA GLY A 39 11.81 -4.62 -12.57
C GLY A 39 10.86 -5.58 -11.87
N GLY A 40 9.58 -5.63 -12.28
CA GLY A 40 8.61 -6.63 -11.78
C GLY A 40 7.42 -6.06 -11.00
N TYR A 41 7.36 -4.74 -10.76
CA TYR A 41 6.19 -4.07 -10.19
C TYR A 41 5.31 -3.43 -11.27
N ALA A 42 5.36 -3.90 -12.51
CA ALA A 42 4.43 -3.49 -13.55
C ALA A 42 3.00 -3.76 -13.07
N ALA A 43 2.14 -2.73 -13.16
CA ALA A 43 0.79 -2.75 -12.58
C ALA A 43 0.73 -3.08 -11.06
N GLY A 44 1.86 -3.00 -10.35
CA GLY A 44 1.97 -3.35 -8.93
C GLY A 44 2.50 -2.22 -8.06
N TYR A 45 2.84 -1.04 -8.60
CA TYR A 45 3.40 0.06 -7.79
C TYR A 45 2.41 0.59 -6.73
N TYR A 46 1.10 0.39 -6.90
CA TYR A 46 0.10 0.73 -5.88
C TYR A 46 0.25 -0.13 -4.61
N SER A 47 0.95 -1.26 -4.68
CA SER A 47 1.19 -2.17 -3.54
C SER A 47 1.79 -1.45 -2.34
N TYR A 48 2.62 -0.42 -2.54
CA TYR A 48 3.14 0.39 -1.44
C TYR A 48 2.02 1.06 -0.64
N LEU A 49 1.09 1.75 -1.30
CA LEU A 49 -0.04 2.40 -0.62
C LEU A 49 -1.00 1.36 -0.03
N TRP A 50 -1.21 0.24 -0.72
CA TRP A 50 -2.05 -0.85 -0.23
C TRP A 50 -1.48 -1.49 1.04
N SER A 51 -0.18 -1.76 1.07
CA SER A 51 0.53 -2.27 2.25
C SER A 51 0.58 -1.24 3.38
N GLU A 52 0.65 0.06 3.09
CA GLU A 52 0.59 1.10 4.12
C GLU A 52 -0.79 1.18 4.81
N VAL A 53 -1.89 0.85 4.12
CA VAL A 53 -3.20 0.71 4.77
C VAL A 53 -3.15 -0.37 5.83
N MET A 54 -2.62 -1.54 5.48
CA MET A 54 -2.46 -2.67 6.41
C MET A 54 -1.48 -2.36 7.54
N ASP A 55 -0.36 -1.67 7.26
CA ASP A 55 0.60 -1.25 8.28
C ASP A 55 -0.06 -0.33 9.33
N ALA A 56 -0.71 0.74 8.88
CA ALA A 56 -1.35 1.69 9.78
C ALA A 56 -2.48 1.04 10.59
N ASP A 57 -3.30 0.19 9.96
CA ASP A 57 -4.39 -0.50 10.65
C ASP A 57 -3.92 -1.62 11.60
N ALA A 58 -2.82 -2.30 11.26
CA ALA A 58 -2.20 -3.29 12.13
C ALA A 58 -1.55 -2.63 13.36
N PHE A 59 -0.89 -1.48 13.19
CA PHE A 59 -0.33 -0.74 14.31
C PHE A 59 -1.42 -0.19 15.24
N ALA A 60 -2.56 0.25 14.68
CA ALA A 60 -3.71 0.68 15.48
C ALA A 60 -4.22 -0.42 16.43
N ALA A 61 -4.10 -1.70 16.09
CA ALA A 61 -4.44 -2.80 16.99
C ALA A 61 -3.58 -2.82 18.26
N PHE A 62 -2.33 -2.34 18.20
CA PHE A 62 -1.47 -2.15 19.37
C PHE A 62 -1.83 -0.87 20.14
N GLU A 63 -2.18 0.23 19.45
CA GLU A 63 -2.63 1.45 20.11
C GLU A 63 -3.94 1.22 20.90
N GLU A 64 -4.85 0.39 20.37
CA GLU A 64 -6.13 0.02 20.99
C GLU A 64 -5.98 -0.73 22.33
N THR A 65 -4.83 -1.36 22.59
CA THR A 65 -4.57 -2.02 23.89
C THR A 65 -4.13 -1.03 24.97
N GLY A 66 -3.72 0.18 24.58
CA GLY A 66 -3.01 1.12 25.45
C GLY A 66 -1.54 0.77 25.71
N ASP A 67 -1.02 -0.30 25.11
CA ASP A 67 0.38 -0.74 25.21
C ASP A 67 0.90 -1.18 23.83
N VAL A 68 1.78 -0.35 23.25
CA VAL A 68 2.40 -0.62 21.94
C VAL A 68 3.29 -1.87 21.92
N PHE A 69 3.59 -2.44 23.10
CA PHE A 69 4.34 -3.67 23.26
C PHE A 69 3.48 -4.86 23.75
N ASP A 70 2.15 -4.76 23.65
CA ASP A 70 1.24 -5.80 24.12
C ASP A 70 1.62 -7.19 23.54
N ARG A 71 1.94 -8.11 24.45
CA ARG A 71 2.45 -9.44 24.08
C ARG A 71 1.38 -10.28 23.41
N ALA A 72 0.10 -10.09 23.73
CA ALA A 72 -0.98 -10.87 23.12
C ALA A 72 -1.15 -10.51 21.64
N THR A 73 -1.17 -9.21 21.33
CA THR A 73 -1.23 -8.68 19.98
C THR A 73 0.00 -9.05 19.16
N ALA A 74 1.21 -8.94 19.73
CA ALA A 74 2.44 -9.37 19.08
C ALA A 74 2.44 -10.87 18.72
N ARG A 75 1.90 -11.74 19.59
CA ARG A 75 1.76 -13.18 19.30
C ARG A 75 0.78 -13.43 18.17
N LYS A 76 -0.35 -12.71 18.12
CA LYS A 76 -1.33 -12.80 17.02
C LYS A 76 -0.68 -12.39 15.70
N LEU A 77 0.02 -11.24 15.67
CA LEU A 77 0.71 -10.74 14.50
C LEU A 77 1.73 -11.77 13.97
N LYS A 78 2.59 -12.30 14.84
CA LYS A 78 3.57 -13.33 14.47
C LYS A 78 2.88 -14.56 13.89
N LYS A 79 1.84 -15.08 14.56
CA LYS A 79 1.17 -16.32 14.17
C LYS A 79 0.44 -16.19 12.84
N HIS A 80 -0.31 -15.10 12.66
CA HIS A 80 -1.25 -14.98 11.55
C HIS A 80 -0.67 -14.25 10.34
N ILE A 81 0.32 -13.38 10.52
CA ILE A 81 0.95 -12.64 9.41
C ILE A 81 2.33 -13.21 9.10
N TYR A 82 3.29 -13.07 10.01
CA TYR A 82 4.69 -13.34 9.70
C TYR A 82 5.01 -14.83 9.51
N ALA A 83 4.38 -15.72 10.28
CA ALA A 83 4.60 -17.15 10.18
C ALA A 83 3.72 -17.85 9.13
N ALA A 84 2.68 -17.18 8.63
CA ALA A 84 1.74 -17.79 7.69
C ALA A 84 2.33 -17.92 6.28
N GLY A 85 3.22 -17.02 5.88
CA GLY A 85 3.70 -16.94 4.49
C GLY A 85 2.53 -16.92 3.51
N ASN A 86 2.65 -17.62 2.38
CA ASN A 86 1.58 -17.78 1.40
C ASN A 86 0.80 -19.10 1.56
N THR A 87 0.77 -19.68 2.77
CA THR A 87 0.06 -20.95 3.05
C THR A 87 -1.41 -20.76 3.38
N ARG A 88 -1.86 -19.51 3.50
CA ARG A 88 -3.24 -19.07 3.74
C ARG A 88 -3.53 -17.87 2.85
N ASP A 89 -4.79 -17.67 2.50
CA ASP A 89 -5.22 -16.43 1.85
C ASP A 89 -4.80 -15.20 2.68
N PRO A 90 -4.17 -14.18 2.07
CA PRO A 90 -3.68 -13.00 2.80
C PRO A 90 -4.78 -12.23 3.55
N LEU A 91 -6.00 -12.15 3.00
CA LEU A 91 -7.09 -11.45 3.67
C LEU A 91 -7.60 -12.26 4.86
N GLU A 92 -7.73 -13.58 4.73
CA GLU A 92 -8.06 -14.46 5.86
C GLU A 92 -7.00 -14.39 6.97
N ALA A 93 -5.73 -14.37 6.60
CA ALA A 93 -4.61 -14.17 7.53
C ALA A 93 -4.72 -12.84 8.27
N TYR A 94 -5.04 -11.76 7.54
CA TYR A 94 -5.24 -10.43 8.12
C TYR A 94 -6.43 -10.39 9.07
N VAL A 95 -7.58 -10.93 8.66
CA VAL A 95 -8.78 -11.00 9.50
C VAL A 95 -8.52 -11.84 10.74
N ALA A 96 -7.75 -12.93 10.65
CA ALA A 96 -7.40 -13.73 11.82
C ALA A 96 -6.51 -12.97 12.83
N PHE A 97 -5.68 -12.03 12.36
CA PHE A 97 -4.91 -11.13 13.23
C PHE A 97 -5.79 -10.00 13.80
N ARG A 98 -6.47 -9.26 12.92
CA ARG A 98 -7.12 -7.99 13.23
C ARG A 98 -8.56 -8.12 13.74
N GLY A 99 -9.22 -9.24 13.42
CA GLY A 99 -10.64 -9.48 13.67
C GLY A 99 -11.58 -8.90 12.60
N ARG A 100 -11.06 -8.10 11.67
CA ARG A 100 -11.80 -7.47 10.57
C ARG A 100 -10.89 -7.20 9.36
N PRO A 101 -11.44 -6.90 8.18
CA PRO A 101 -10.65 -6.44 7.04
C PRO A 101 -9.86 -5.14 7.33
N PRO A 102 -8.79 -4.85 6.57
CA PRO A 102 -8.04 -3.60 6.70
C PRO A 102 -8.93 -2.38 6.42
N GLU A 103 -8.75 -1.31 7.20
CA GLU A 103 -9.48 -0.06 7.03
C GLU A 103 -8.55 1.10 6.67
N VAL A 104 -8.94 1.89 5.67
CA VAL A 104 -8.14 3.04 5.19
C VAL A 104 -8.01 4.17 6.21
N LYS A 105 -8.88 4.20 7.23
CA LYS A 105 -8.97 5.28 8.22
C LYS A 105 -7.65 5.53 8.93
N GLY A 106 -6.92 4.46 9.30
CA GLY A 106 -5.61 4.56 9.95
C GLY A 106 -4.59 5.30 9.07
N LEU A 107 -4.52 4.94 7.79
CA LEU A 107 -3.62 5.59 6.82
C LEU A 107 -3.97 7.07 6.63
N LEU A 108 -5.25 7.39 6.48
CA LEU A 108 -5.67 8.77 6.27
C LEU A 108 -5.34 9.65 7.48
N LYS A 109 -5.55 9.16 8.70
CA LYS A 109 -5.14 9.87 9.92
C LYS A 109 -3.61 10.05 9.97
N LYS A 110 -2.83 9.00 9.70
CA LYS A 110 -1.36 9.03 9.65
C LYS A 110 -0.83 10.05 8.63
N ARG A 111 -1.55 10.26 7.53
CA ARG A 111 -1.21 11.23 6.48
C ARG A 111 -1.82 12.62 6.65
N GLY A 112 -2.53 12.88 7.75
CA GLY A 112 -3.18 14.17 8.00
C GLY A 112 -4.35 14.47 7.05
N LEU A 113 -4.99 13.43 6.50
CA LEU A 113 -6.11 13.51 5.55
C LEU A 113 -7.48 13.30 6.21
N LEU A 114 -7.51 13.03 7.51
CA LEU A 114 -8.71 13.03 8.34
C LEU A 114 -8.48 13.94 9.54
N SER A 115 -9.45 14.83 9.78
CA SER A 115 -9.59 15.66 10.98
C SER A 115 -10.39 14.93 12.06
#